data_AF-A0A7C3WRH6-F1
#
_entry.id   AF-A0A7C3WRH6-F1
#
_cell.length_a   1.000
_cell.length_b   1.000
_cell.length_c   1.000
_cell.angle_alpha   90.00
_cell.angle_beta   90.00
_cell.angle_gamma   90.00
#
_symmetry.space_group_name_H-M   'P 1'
#
loop_
_entity.id
_entity.type
_entity.pdbx_description
1 polymer ?
#
loop_
_entity_poly.entity_id
_entity_poly.type
_entity_poly.pdbx_seq_one_letter_code
_entity_poly.pdbx_strand_id
1 'polypeptide(L)'
;MWNLIASFFKKHPERLKVAKLLVENGLRINNNGKIYCNEIEVPAAKIAKFAGVDRRTVCETIKAIQENKELNAIFTNIRSAGLSLKELAKHLGFGVVEITPKDPKTVGVLAGAASILAEEGIGVRQALADDPELTPQPKLTLITEKKIPGNLIPKLLNVKGVEKISIY
;
A
#
# COMPACT_ATOMS: atom_id res chain seq x y z
N MET A 1 9.71 -3.45 6.95
CA MET A 1 10.29 -2.11 6.62
C MET A 1 9.76 -1.06 7.57
N TRP A 2 8.44 -0.93 7.69
CA TRP A 2 7.79 0.11 8.48
C TRP A 2 8.23 0.10 9.96
N ASN A 3 8.44 -1.08 10.54
CA ASN A 3 8.92 -1.21 11.92
C ASN A 3 10.25 -0.47 12.20
N LEU A 4 11.16 -0.43 11.23
CA LEU A 4 12.42 0.31 11.33
C LEU A 4 12.15 1.83 11.40
N ILE A 5 11.34 2.33 10.48
CA ILE A 5 10.96 3.76 10.38
C ILE A 5 10.23 4.19 11.65
N ALA A 6 9.24 3.40 12.09
CA ALA A 6 8.45 3.66 13.27
C ALA A 6 9.30 3.67 14.54
N SER A 7 10.27 2.76 14.65
CA SER A 7 11.20 2.71 15.79
C SER A 7 12.11 3.93 15.85
N PHE A 8 12.64 4.37 14.70
CA PHE A 8 13.51 5.55 14.63
C PHE A 8 12.77 6.83 15.08
N PHE A 9 11.53 7.01 14.67
CA PHE A 9 10.72 8.18 15.03
C PHE A 9 9.84 8.00 16.28
N LYS A 10 10.02 6.92 17.06
CA LYS A 10 9.16 6.60 18.22
C LYS A 10 9.02 7.73 19.24
N LYS A 11 10.09 8.50 19.45
CA LYS A 11 10.11 9.66 20.37
C LYS A 11 9.66 10.98 19.73
N HIS A 12 9.34 10.97 18.44
CA HIS A 12 9.00 12.15 17.64
C HIS A 12 7.71 11.91 16.84
N PRO A 13 6.53 11.93 17.50
CA PRO A 13 5.26 11.53 16.89
C PRO A 13 4.89 12.37 15.66
N GLU A 14 5.23 13.65 15.63
CA GLU A 14 4.98 14.50 14.45
C GLU A 14 5.84 14.11 13.26
N ARG A 15 7.11 13.76 13.48
CA ARG A 15 8.01 13.27 12.43
C ARG A 15 7.56 11.90 11.92
N LEU A 16 7.04 11.06 12.82
CA LEU A 16 6.44 9.78 12.45
C LEU A 16 5.24 9.96 11.52
N LYS A 17 4.37 10.95 11.75
CA LYS A 17 3.25 11.28 10.84
C LYS A 17 3.75 11.65 9.44
N VAL A 18 4.81 12.46 9.35
CA VAL A 18 5.43 12.82 8.06
C VAL A 18 5.98 11.58 7.37
N ALA A 19 6.79 10.77 8.08
CA ALA A 19 7.36 9.55 7.52
C ALA A 19 6.28 8.56 7.05
N LYS A 20 5.19 8.42 7.82
CA LYS A 20 4.03 7.61 7.44
C LYS A 20 3.42 8.07 6.12
N LEU A 21 3.13 9.36 6.02
CA LEU A 21 2.53 9.95 4.81
C LEU A 21 3.41 9.73 3.58
N LEU A 22 4.73 9.88 3.72
CA LEU A 22 5.67 9.63 2.64
C LEU A 22 5.65 8.16 2.17
N VAL A 23 5.66 7.21 3.11
CA VAL A 23 5.63 5.77 2.80
C VAL A 23 4.30 5.38 2.14
N GLU A 24 3.17 5.77 2.71
CA GLU A 24 1.83 5.42 2.21
C GLU A 24 1.59 5.91 0.78
N ASN A 25 2.21 7.02 0.39
CA ASN A 25 2.03 7.62 -0.94
C ASN A 25 3.19 7.33 -1.91
N GLY A 26 4.18 6.54 -1.49
CA GLY A 26 5.34 6.25 -2.33
C GLY A 26 6.18 7.49 -2.66
N LEU A 27 6.27 8.46 -1.74
CA LEU A 27 6.97 9.72 -1.94
C LEU A 27 8.47 9.56 -1.63
N ARG A 28 9.29 9.82 -2.63
CA ARG A 28 10.75 9.78 -2.50
C ARG A 28 11.31 11.10 -2.01
N ILE A 29 12.46 11.03 -1.35
CA ILE A 29 13.32 12.18 -1.04
C ILE A 29 14.55 12.08 -1.94
N ASN A 30 14.88 13.15 -2.67
CA ASN A 30 16.12 13.19 -3.44
C ASN A 30 17.32 13.65 -2.58
N ASN A 31 18.53 13.61 -3.14
CA ASN A 31 19.74 14.02 -2.44
C ASN A 31 19.73 15.48 -1.97
N ASN A 32 18.92 16.34 -2.59
CA ASN A 32 18.78 17.75 -2.23
C ASN A 32 17.67 18.00 -1.18
N GLY A 33 17.08 16.95 -0.61
CA GLY A 33 16.02 17.06 0.41
C GLY A 33 14.66 17.48 -0.15
N LYS A 34 14.46 17.36 -1.47
CA LYS A 34 13.18 17.63 -2.13
C LYS A 34 12.35 16.34 -2.21
N ILE A 35 11.04 16.48 -2.05
CA ILE A 35 10.08 15.38 -2.04
C ILE A 35 9.49 15.22 -3.44
N TYR A 36 9.35 13.99 -3.93
CA TYR A 36 8.76 13.71 -5.23
C TYR A 36 7.77 12.56 -5.16
N CYS A 37 6.68 12.68 -5.93
CA CYS A 37 5.88 11.55 -6.38
C CYS A 37 6.39 11.18 -7.78
N ASN A 38 7.17 10.09 -7.88
CA ASN A 38 7.89 9.74 -9.11
C ASN A 38 8.77 10.92 -9.59
N GLU A 39 8.41 11.56 -10.71
CA GLU A 39 9.13 12.71 -11.27
C GLU A 39 8.48 14.07 -10.96
N ILE A 40 7.39 14.08 -10.19
CA ILE A 40 6.66 15.30 -9.85
C ILE A 40 7.12 15.79 -8.47
N GLU A 41 7.71 16.98 -8.39
CA GLU A 41 8.11 17.59 -7.12
C GLU A 41 6.86 17.95 -6.29
N VAL A 42 6.87 17.55 -5.01
CA VAL A 42 5.80 17.83 -4.05
C VAL A 42 6.31 18.84 -3.00
N PRO A 43 5.74 20.04 -2.91
CA PRO A 43 6.20 21.05 -1.96
C PRO A 43 6.03 20.59 -0.50
N ALA A 44 7.07 20.81 0.33
CA ALA A 44 7.05 20.47 1.76
C ALA A 44 5.87 21.11 2.51
N ALA A 45 5.39 22.29 2.08
CA ALA A 45 4.21 22.94 2.66
C ALA A 45 2.91 22.13 2.45
N LYS A 46 2.78 21.41 1.32
CA LYS A 46 1.64 20.52 1.08
C LYS A 46 1.72 19.29 1.97
N ILE A 47 2.91 18.71 2.11
CA ILE A 47 3.17 17.58 3.02
C ILE A 47 2.82 17.96 4.46
N ALA A 48 3.27 19.13 4.92
CA ALA A 48 2.98 19.65 6.25
C ALA A 48 1.47 19.75 6.51
N LYS A 49 0.73 20.33 5.56
CA LYS A 49 -0.72 20.45 5.62
C LYS A 49 -1.41 19.09 5.77
N PHE A 50 -1.05 18.10 4.95
CA PHE A 50 -1.68 16.77 4.97
C PHE A 50 -1.27 15.94 6.20
N ALA A 51 -0.03 16.09 6.68
CA ALA A 51 0.43 15.45 7.90
C ALA A 51 -0.10 16.12 9.18
N GLY A 52 -0.67 17.33 9.07
CA GLY A 52 -1.15 18.11 10.21
C GLY A 52 -0.02 18.59 11.12
N VAL A 53 1.10 19.02 10.54
CA VAL A 53 2.31 19.49 11.24
C VAL A 53 2.83 20.79 10.62
N ASP A 54 3.79 21.44 11.26
CA ASP A 54 4.47 22.61 10.69
C ASP A 54 5.44 22.24 9.56
N ARG A 55 5.68 23.17 8.62
CA ARG A 55 6.64 22.99 7.52
C ARG A 55 8.05 22.68 8.03
N ARG A 56 8.46 23.29 9.14
CA ARG A 56 9.75 23.03 9.79
C ARG A 56 9.87 21.58 10.22
N THR A 57 8.82 20.99 10.78
CA THR A 57 8.80 19.57 11.18
C THR A 57 9.05 18.67 9.98
N VAL A 58 8.50 18.99 8.81
CA VAL A 58 8.78 18.26 7.57
C VAL A 58 10.26 18.36 7.20
N CYS A 59 10.83 19.56 7.17
CA CYS A 59 12.25 19.76 6.83
C CYS A 59 13.19 19.04 7.82
N GLU A 60 12.90 19.09 9.12
CA GLU A 60 13.67 18.38 10.14
C GLU A 60 13.54 16.85 10.01
N THR A 61 12.38 16.36 9.60
CA THR A 61 12.18 14.93 9.31
C THR A 61 13.03 14.48 8.13
N ILE A 62 13.02 15.25 7.04
CA ILE A 62 13.84 14.97 5.84
C ILE A 62 15.32 14.93 6.22
N LYS A 63 15.80 15.93 6.97
CA LYS A 63 17.18 15.97 7.43
C LYS A 63 17.54 14.73 8.26
N ALA A 64 16.70 14.37 9.23
CA ALA A 64 16.91 13.18 10.05
C ALA A 64 16.90 11.86 9.23
N ILE A 65 16.07 11.78 8.18
CA ILE A 65 16.07 10.65 7.25
C ILE A 65 17.39 10.58 6.48
N GLN A 66 17.88 11.71 5.94
CA GLN A 66 19.09 11.74 5.13
C GLN A 66 20.36 11.46 5.95
N GLU A 67 20.38 11.86 7.22
CA GLU A 67 21.49 11.59 8.16
C GLU A 67 21.58 10.12 8.58
N ASN A 68 20.47 9.37 8.51
CA ASN A 68 20.44 7.94 8.79
C ASN A 68 20.61 7.12 7.50
N LYS A 69 21.71 6.35 7.40
CA LYS A 69 22.04 5.58 6.19
C LYS A 69 20.92 4.62 5.73
N GLU A 70 20.28 3.93 6.66
CA GLU A 70 19.22 2.94 6.33
C GLU A 70 17.94 3.63 5.87
N LEU A 71 17.51 4.68 6.57
CA LEU A 71 16.34 5.46 6.17
C LEU A 71 16.59 6.17 4.84
N ASN A 72 17.75 6.77 4.65
CA ASN A 72 18.09 7.44 3.40
C ASN A 72 18.00 6.47 2.21
N ALA A 73 18.50 5.24 2.37
CA ALA A 73 18.39 4.21 1.34
C ALA A 73 16.91 3.86 1.03
N ILE A 74 16.06 3.77 2.04
CA ILE A 74 14.62 3.51 1.85
C ILE A 74 13.96 4.70 1.13
N PHE A 75 14.03 5.89 1.71
CA PHE A 75 13.29 7.07 1.20
C PHE A 75 13.81 7.60 -0.13
N THR A 76 15.05 7.30 -0.52
CA THR A 76 15.55 7.63 -1.87
C THR A 76 15.00 6.68 -2.93
N ASN A 77 14.69 5.43 -2.56
CA ASN A 77 14.29 4.37 -3.49
C ASN A 77 12.79 4.06 -3.49
N ILE A 78 12.03 4.49 -2.48
CA ILE A 78 10.57 4.40 -2.50
C ILE A 78 10.02 5.03 -3.80
N ARG A 79 9.02 4.38 -4.40
CA ARG A 79 8.28 4.89 -5.56
C ARG A 79 6.81 4.60 -5.38
N SER A 80 5.97 5.43 -5.99
CA SER A 80 4.55 5.12 -6.11
C SER A 80 4.38 3.95 -7.08
N ALA A 81 3.64 2.92 -6.67
CA ALA A 81 3.39 1.71 -7.48
C ALA A 81 2.47 1.95 -8.69
N GLY A 82 2.00 3.18 -8.90
CA GLY A 82 1.11 3.57 -9.99
C GLY A 82 -0.36 3.57 -9.59
N LEU A 83 -1.24 3.49 -10.58
CA LEU A 83 -2.68 3.59 -10.39
C LEU A 83 -3.25 2.29 -9.79
N SER A 84 -4.17 2.42 -8.85
CA SER A 84 -5.06 1.33 -8.44
C SER A 84 -6.27 1.30 -9.36
N LEU A 85 -6.56 0.14 -9.96
CA LEU A 85 -7.75 -0.07 -10.79
C LEU A 85 -9.02 -0.26 -9.96
N LYS A 86 -8.92 -0.33 -8.63
CA LYS A 86 -10.01 -0.72 -7.74
C LYS A 86 -11.24 0.19 -7.88
N GLU A 87 -11.03 1.49 -7.74
CA GLU A 87 -12.10 2.50 -7.85
C GLU A 87 -12.60 2.66 -9.30
N LEU A 88 -11.81 2.23 -10.29
CA LEU A 88 -12.17 2.27 -11.71
C LEU A 88 -12.89 1.00 -12.17
N ALA A 89 -12.88 -0.06 -11.37
CA ALA A 89 -13.30 -1.39 -11.80
C ALA A 89 -14.75 -1.39 -12.31
N LYS A 90 -15.65 -0.77 -11.56
CA LYS A 90 -17.08 -0.64 -11.92
C LYS A 90 -17.28 0.07 -13.26
N HIS A 91 -16.48 1.11 -13.54
CA HIS A 91 -16.59 1.90 -14.78
C HIS A 91 -16.05 1.15 -15.99
N LEU A 92 -15.08 0.26 -15.79
CA LEU A 92 -14.41 -0.50 -16.85
C LEU A 92 -14.98 -1.93 -17.02
N GLY A 93 -16.01 -2.29 -16.25
CA GLY A 93 -16.61 -3.63 -16.28
C GLY A 93 -15.73 -4.72 -15.67
N PHE A 94 -14.70 -4.35 -14.91
CA PHE A 94 -13.83 -5.26 -14.18
C PHE A 94 -14.53 -5.77 -12.92
N GLY A 95 -14.07 -6.92 -12.41
CA GLY A 95 -14.47 -7.42 -11.11
C GLY A 95 -13.41 -7.13 -10.06
N VAL A 96 -13.82 -7.03 -8.80
CA VAL A 96 -12.91 -6.88 -7.66
C VAL A 96 -13.18 -8.02 -6.66
N VAL A 97 -12.12 -8.69 -6.20
CA VAL A 97 -12.15 -9.52 -4.98
C VAL A 97 -11.30 -8.83 -3.92
N GLU A 98 -11.92 -8.39 -2.84
CA GLU A 98 -11.20 -8.04 -1.62
C GLU A 98 -11.24 -9.21 -0.65
N ILE A 99 -10.07 -9.65 -0.22
CA ILE A 99 -9.88 -10.78 0.69
C ILE A 99 -9.26 -10.23 1.97
N THR A 100 -9.97 -10.43 3.09
CA THR A 100 -9.42 -10.23 4.43
C THR A 100 -8.85 -11.56 4.91
N PRO A 101 -7.54 -11.66 5.17
CA PRO A 101 -6.93 -12.86 5.73
C PRO A 101 -7.17 -12.95 7.24
N LYS A 102 -7.31 -14.17 7.77
CA LYS A 102 -7.37 -14.45 9.23
C LYS A 102 -6.09 -14.03 9.94
N ASP A 103 -4.96 -14.32 9.32
CA ASP A 103 -3.63 -13.85 9.71
C ASP A 103 -2.94 -13.34 8.44
N PRO A 104 -2.53 -12.05 8.38
CA PRO A 104 -1.84 -11.49 7.23
C PRO A 104 -0.53 -12.21 6.84
N LYS A 105 0.05 -13.01 7.73
CA LYS A 105 1.24 -13.84 7.45
C LYS A 105 0.90 -15.19 6.82
N THR A 106 -0.38 -15.51 6.64
CA THR A 106 -0.81 -16.79 6.07
C THR A 106 -0.35 -16.92 4.62
N VAL A 107 0.49 -17.92 4.36
CA VAL A 107 0.96 -18.25 3.02
C VAL A 107 -0.16 -18.89 2.20
N GLY A 108 -0.21 -18.55 0.91
CA GLY A 108 -1.07 -19.23 -0.08
C GLY A 108 -2.41 -18.57 -0.35
N VAL A 109 -2.79 -17.50 0.35
CA VAL A 109 -4.05 -16.77 0.09
C VAL A 109 -4.10 -16.24 -1.35
N LEU A 110 -3.04 -15.54 -1.78
CA LEU A 110 -2.91 -15.04 -3.16
C LEU A 110 -2.94 -16.18 -4.18
N ALA A 111 -2.14 -17.22 -3.96
CA ALA A 111 -2.05 -18.36 -4.88
C ALA A 111 -3.39 -19.08 -5.02
N GLY A 112 -4.07 -19.39 -3.90
CA GLY A 112 -5.35 -20.08 -3.91
C GLY A 112 -6.45 -19.26 -4.59
N ALA A 113 -6.53 -17.96 -4.29
CA ALA A 113 -7.50 -17.09 -4.96
C ALA A 113 -7.21 -16.96 -6.47
N ALA A 114 -5.95 -16.78 -6.86
CA ALA A 114 -5.55 -16.69 -8.26
C ALA A 114 -5.82 -17.99 -9.03
N SER A 115 -5.56 -19.16 -8.43
CA SER A 115 -5.84 -20.46 -9.05
C SER A 115 -7.33 -20.67 -9.32
N ILE A 116 -8.21 -20.34 -8.36
CA ILE A 116 -9.66 -20.44 -8.55
C ILE A 116 -10.13 -19.55 -9.70
N LEU A 117 -9.62 -18.32 -9.80
CA LEU A 117 -9.96 -17.42 -10.90
C LEU A 117 -9.44 -17.95 -12.25
N ALA A 118 -8.24 -18.52 -12.27
CA ALA A 118 -7.64 -19.09 -13.47
C ALA A 118 -8.40 -20.33 -13.98
N GLU A 119 -8.82 -21.22 -13.09
CA GLU A 119 -9.66 -22.40 -13.42
C GLU A 119 -10.98 -22.03 -14.10
N GLU A 120 -11.52 -20.86 -13.77
CA GLU A 120 -12.76 -20.30 -14.34
C GLU A 120 -12.48 -19.41 -15.57
N GLY A 121 -11.23 -19.37 -16.04
CA GLY A 121 -10.82 -18.56 -17.19
C GLY A 121 -11.04 -17.06 -16.96
N ILE A 122 -10.72 -16.57 -15.75
CA ILE A 122 -10.81 -15.16 -15.36
C ILE A 122 -9.40 -14.61 -15.16
N GLY A 123 -8.96 -13.74 -16.08
CA GLY A 123 -7.66 -13.07 -15.96
C GLY A 123 -7.63 -12.03 -14.83
N VAL A 124 -6.55 -12.03 -14.04
CA VAL A 124 -6.24 -10.98 -13.06
C VAL A 124 -5.44 -9.88 -13.73
N ARG A 125 -5.95 -8.64 -13.71
CA ARG A 125 -5.30 -7.43 -14.24
C ARG A 125 -4.37 -6.77 -13.24
N GLN A 126 -4.71 -6.84 -11.96
CA GLN A 126 -3.91 -6.26 -10.88
C GLN A 126 -4.12 -7.03 -9.58
N ALA A 127 -3.03 -7.24 -8.84
CA ALA A 127 -3.05 -7.80 -7.50
C ALA A 127 -2.35 -6.83 -6.55
N LEU A 128 -3.06 -6.38 -5.52
CA LEU A 128 -2.58 -5.44 -4.52
C LEU A 128 -2.61 -6.12 -3.15
N ALA A 129 -1.44 -6.24 -2.51
CA ALA A 129 -1.33 -6.76 -1.16
C ALA A 129 -0.88 -5.63 -0.23
N ASP A 130 -1.68 -5.36 0.80
CA ASP A 130 -1.32 -4.37 1.80
C ASP A 130 -0.19 -4.87 2.70
N ASP A 131 0.67 -3.96 3.17
CA ASP A 131 1.71 -4.28 4.15
C ASP A 131 1.09 -4.39 5.57
N PRO A 132 1.15 -5.56 6.22
CA PRO A 132 0.60 -5.76 7.56
C PRO A 132 1.32 -4.98 8.67
N GLU A 133 2.55 -4.51 8.44
CA GLU A 133 3.23 -3.63 9.38
C GLU A 133 2.64 -2.21 9.36
N LEU A 134 2.10 -1.77 8.22
CA LEU A 134 1.62 -0.41 8.00
C LEU A 134 0.10 -0.28 8.16
N THR A 135 -0.63 -1.29 7.68
CA THR A 135 -2.09 -1.28 7.61
C THR A 135 -2.67 -2.16 8.73
N PRO A 136 -3.51 -1.62 9.64
CA PRO A 136 -4.08 -2.40 10.74
C PRO A 136 -4.97 -3.58 10.31
N GLN A 137 -5.62 -3.46 9.14
CA GLN A 137 -6.47 -4.48 8.56
C GLN A 137 -6.05 -4.69 7.10
N PRO A 138 -4.91 -5.35 6.86
CA PRO A 138 -4.35 -5.50 5.52
C PRO A 138 -5.23 -6.44 4.70
N LYS A 139 -5.44 -6.09 3.44
CA LYS A 139 -6.23 -6.88 2.50
C LYS A 139 -5.39 -7.31 1.31
N LEU A 140 -5.83 -8.39 0.69
CA LEU A 140 -5.46 -8.71 -0.69
C LEU A 140 -6.61 -8.29 -1.60
N THR A 141 -6.32 -7.45 -2.58
CA THR A 141 -7.28 -7.03 -3.61
C THR A 141 -6.85 -7.58 -4.97
N LEU A 142 -7.72 -8.39 -5.59
CA LEU A 142 -7.55 -8.88 -6.95
C LEU A 142 -8.55 -8.17 -7.86
N ILE A 143 -8.07 -7.64 -8.98
CA ILE A 143 -8.89 -6.95 -9.96
C ILE A 143 -8.86 -7.79 -11.23
N THR A 144 -10.04 -8.24 -11.66
CA THR A 144 -10.22 -9.17 -12.76
C THR A 144 -10.73 -8.47 -14.01
N GLU A 145 -10.46 -9.04 -15.17
CA GLU A 145 -10.86 -8.46 -16.46
C GLU A 145 -12.38 -8.38 -16.71
N LYS A 146 -13.16 -9.14 -15.93
CA LYS A 146 -14.61 -9.22 -15.98
C LYS A 146 -15.16 -9.44 -14.58
N LYS A 147 -16.46 -9.17 -14.40
CA LYS A 147 -17.18 -9.44 -13.17
C LYS A 147 -17.06 -10.90 -12.74
N ILE A 148 -17.07 -11.11 -11.42
CA ILE A 148 -16.82 -12.42 -10.83
C ILE A 148 -18.15 -13.11 -10.56
N PRO A 149 -18.37 -14.32 -11.09
CA PRO A 149 -19.58 -15.09 -10.85
C PRO A 149 -19.78 -15.37 -9.36
N GLY A 150 -21.02 -15.21 -8.87
CA GLY A 150 -21.33 -15.39 -7.44
C GLY A 150 -21.12 -16.82 -6.92
N ASN A 151 -21.15 -17.83 -7.79
CA ASN A 151 -20.83 -19.22 -7.46
C ASN A 151 -19.36 -19.44 -7.07
N LEU A 152 -18.47 -18.47 -7.31
CA LEU A 152 -17.06 -18.56 -6.88
C LEU A 152 -16.83 -18.13 -5.44
N ILE A 153 -17.79 -17.42 -4.83
CA ILE A 153 -17.68 -16.94 -3.43
C ILE A 153 -17.39 -18.11 -2.47
N PRO A 154 -18.13 -19.24 -2.49
CA PRO A 154 -17.84 -20.36 -1.60
C PRO A 154 -16.46 -20.98 -1.83
N LYS A 155 -16.03 -21.08 -3.09
CA LYS A 155 -14.69 -21.61 -3.42
C LYS A 155 -13.59 -20.72 -2.84
N LEU A 156 -13.71 -19.41 -3.02
CA LEU A 156 -12.74 -18.45 -2.51
C LEU A 156 -12.74 -18.38 -0.98
N LEU A 157 -13.90 -18.48 -0.32
CA LEU A 157 -13.99 -18.53 1.15
C LEU A 157 -13.32 -19.79 1.73
N ASN A 158 -13.29 -20.89 0.97
CA ASN A 158 -12.62 -22.13 1.37
C ASN A 158 -11.10 -22.09 1.20
N VAL A 159 -10.53 -21.03 0.60
CA VAL A 159 -9.08 -20.86 0.54
C VAL A 159 -8.54 -20.73 1.96
N LYS A 160 -7.54 -21.56 2.29
CA LYS A 160 -6.90 -21.55 3.61
C LYS A 160 -6.38 -20.15 3.93
N GLY A 161 -6.76 -19.63 5.09
CA GLY A 161 -6.35 -18.30 5.55
C GLY A 161 -7.32 -17.18 5.23
N VAL A 162 -8.36 -17.42 4.43
CA VAL A 162 -9.40 -16.41 4.17
C VAL A 162 -10.36 -16.33 5.35
N GLU A 163 -10.61 -15.11 5.82
CA GLU A 163 -11.63 -14.81 6.83
C GLU A 163 -12.90 -14.26 6.19
N LYS A 164 -12.75 -13.27 5.31
CA LYS A 164 -13.86 -12.57 4.67
C LYS A 164 -13.52 -12.27 3.22
N ILE A 165 -14.55 -12.26 2.39
CA ILE A 165 -14.48 -11.83 1.00
C ILE A 165 -15.52 -10.75 0.72
N SER A 166 -15.19 -9.81 -0.14
CA SER A 166 -16.12 -8.85 -0.74
C SER A 166 -15.89 -8.80 -2.24
N ILE A 167 -16.98 -8.85 -3.02
CA ILE A 167 -16.94 -8.86 -4.49
C ILE A 167 -17.86 -7.77 -5.03
N TYR A 168 -17.40 -6.98 -6.00
CA TYR A 168 -18.17 -5.96 -6.70
C TYR A 168 -17.58 -5.61 -8.07
#